data_AF-A0A6P0YM24-F1
#
_entry.id   AF-A0A6P0YM24-F1
#
_cell.length_a   1.000
_cell.length_b   1.000
_cell.length_c   1.000
_cell.angle_alpha   90.00
_cell.angle_beta   90.00
_cell.angle_gamma   90.00
#
_symmetry.space_group_name_H-M   'P 1'
#
loop_
_entity.id
_entity.type
_entity.pdbx_description
1 polymer ?
#
loop_
_entity_poly.entity_id
_entity_poly.type
_entity_poly.pdbx_seq_one_letter_code
_entity_poly.pdbx_strand_id
1 'polypeptide(L)'
;MTQPTAQDQYMLELINRDRADPQAAADLYLDGLNGRDGDLNEGVRAQDTISTDAKQPLAFNLNLNTAAQDHTQYLLDNNLFTHTGEGGTRSWQRMENAGYTFTSPSGSGENIAWSGTGFGTPNFTTFVERNYENLFIDKNYPDRGHRVSLMNPDFQEIGIYSKLKNGFISPFDGRAYNAVMSTQDFAYSGASGPFITGVAYTDAVTDDDFYTVGEGISGITVTAVDTANPANTFTTTTWDAGGYSLDVAPDATYEVTFEGDFDGDSQSDTATYHITVGSENVKKDLATDNLPTSSPSLPTSSDDNLVEDSTAEVIQALAGNDTVYGAAGNDTIGGGEGNDILYGEVGNDSITGWTGNDQLDGGSGNDTLQGGDDLDTLNGGDHADTLKGGNHADELNGDGGNDLLQGQAGNDILNGGDGDDTAGGGKGDDIIDGGAGNDYLTGWKGNDDITGGTGNDMIRGGTGNDIIRGGDGLDILTGVDTSVAQPGNNEIDTLEGGAGADLFILGNGQVYYDDNGTADYALLGTFNSAEGDRIQLSGNIDDYSFGENVSGLPAGTAIYTNSGSELIAVVDGVTGMNWGNTNTTGLSFV
;
A
#
# COMPACT_ATOMS: atom_id res chain seq x y z
N MET A 1 4.58 11.39 -43.17
CA MET A 1 3.76 10.32 -42.58
C MET A 1 2.47 10.94 -42.13
N THR A 2 1.36 10.22 -42.26
CA THR A 2 0.04 10.70 -41.84
C THR A 2 -0.17 10.28 -40.39
N GLN A 3 -0.69 11.19 -39.56
CA GLN A 3 -1.03 10.84 -38.18
C GLN A 3 -2.18 9.81 -38.16
N PRO A 4 -2.23 8.94 -37.14
CA PRO A 4 -3.41 8.11 -36.88
C PRO A 4 -4.65 8.98 -36.64
N THR A 5 -5.81 8.43 -36.93
CA THR A 5 -7.10 8.99 -36.52
C THR A 5 -7.52 8.43 -35.15
N ALA A 6 -8.45 9.10 -34.47
CA ALA A 6 -9.16 8.59 -33.27
C ALA A 6 -9.55 7.11 -33.42
N GLN A 7 -10.10 6.77 -34.59
CA GLN A 7 -10.53 5.41 -34.93
C GLN A 7 -9.39 4.41 -35.11
N ASP A 8 -8.20 4.85 -35.49
CA ASP A 8 -7.01 3.99 -35.57
C ASP A 8 -6.44 3.70 -34.18
N GLN A 9 -6.53 4.68 -33.27
CA GLN A 9 -6.09 4.57 -31.88
C GLN A 9 -7.01 3.65 -31.08
N TYR A 10 -8.33 3.74 -31.23
CA TYR A 10 -9.26 2.79 -30.61
C TYR A 10 -9.08 1.35 -31.07
N MET A 11 -8.84 1.17 -32.37
CA MET A 11 -8.51 -0.14 -32.90
C MET A 11 -7.23 -0.70 -32.24
N LEU A 12 -6.23 0.14 -31.96
CA LEU A 12 -5.02 -0.25 -31.22
C LEU A 12 -5.35 -0.62 -29.76
N GLU A 13 -6.19 0.19 -29.09
CA GLU A 13 -6.61 -0.01 -27.71
C GLU A 13 -7.33 -1.35 -27.52
N LEU A 14 -8.31 -1.65 -28.37
CA LEU A 14 -9.01 -2.94 -28.38
C LEU A 14 -8.04 -4.13 -28.57
N ILE A 15 -7.05 -3.99 -29.46
CA ILE A 15 -6.04 -5.03 -29.71
C ILE A 15 -5.14 -5.19 -28.46
N ASN A 16 -4.68 -4.11 -27.86
CA ASN A 16 -3.73 -4.15 -26.75
C ASN A 16 -4.40 -4.58 -25.42
N ARG A 17 -5.65 -4.17 -25.16
CA ARG A 17 -6.46 -4.64 -24.03
C ARG A 17 -6.58 -6.18 -24.03
N ASP A 18 -6.97 -6.74 -25.17
CA ASP A 18 -7.17 -8.17 -25.31
C ASP A 18 -5.87 -8.96 -25.40
N ARG A 19 -4.78 -8.32 -25.86
CA ARG A 19 -3.44 -8.90 -25.77
C ARG A 19 -2.98 -9.03 -24.32
N ALA A 20 -3.38 -8.11 -23.44
CA ALA A 20 -3.05 -8.16 -22.01
C ALA A 20 -3.79 -9.31 -21.29
N ASP A 21 -5.09 -9.52 -21.59
CA ASP A 21 -5.83 -10.71 -21.15
C ASP A 21 -6.52 -11.45 -22.33
N PRO A 22 -5.79 -12.38 -22.98
CA PRO A 22 -6.32 -13.14 -24.10
C PRO A 22 -7.47 -14.09 -23.73
N GLN A 23 -7.60 -14.48 -22.46
CA GLN A 23 -8.67 -15.38 -22.04
C GLN A 23 -9.95 -14.59 -21.74
N ALA A 24 -9.88 -13.46 -21.04
CA ALA A 24 -11.03 -12.58 -20.87
C ALA A 24 -11.55 -12.07 -22.22
N ALA A 25 -10.67 -11.82 -23.19
CA ALA A 25 -11.06 -11.51 -24.56
C ALA A 25 -11.79 -12.68 -25.27
N ALA A 26 -11.35 -13.92 -25.05
CA ALA A 26 -12.04 -15.10 -25.55
C ALA A 26 -13.41 -15.28 -24.89
N ASP A 27 -13.51 -15.07 -23.59
CA ASP A 27 -14.77 -15.13 -22.84
C ASP A 27 -15.74 -14.02 -23.32
N LEU A 28 -15.25 -12.80 -23.56
CA LEU A 28 -16.05 -11.68 -24.07
C LEU A 28 -16.59 -11.91 -25.50
N TYR A 29 -15.76 -12.41 -26.41
CA TYR A 29 -16.09 -12.46 -27.84
C TYR A 29 -16.54 -13.83 -28.36
N LEU A 30 -16.18 -14.92 -27.67
CA LEU A 30 -16.46 -16.30 -28.10
C LEU A 30 -17.51 -17.01 -27.24
N ASP A 31 -17.81 -16.54 -26.03
CA ASP A 31 -18.83 -17.18 -25.18
C ASP A 31 -20.22 -17.23 -25.86
N GLY A 32 -20.94 -18.32 -25.62
CA GLY A 32 -22.23 -18.62 -26.25
C GLY A 32 -22.18 -18.87 -27.77
N LEU A 33 -21.05 -18.70 -28.46
CA LEU A 33 -20.92 -19.06 -29.87
C LEU A 33 -20.78 -20.58 -30.00
N ASN A 34 -21.70 -21.20 -30.76
CA ASN A 34 -21.70 -22.63 -31.10
C ASN A 34 -21.68 -23.63 -29.92
N GLY A 35 -21.82 -23.17 -28.66
CA GLY A 35 -21.75 -24.00 -27.45
C GLY A 35 -20.33 -24.39 -27.07
N ARG A 36 -19.35 -23.49 -27.29
CA ARG A 36 -17.95 -23.62 -26.86
C ARG A 36 -17.49 -22.36 -26.14
N ASP A 37 -18.01 -22.23 -24.93
CA ASP A 37 -17.81 -21.17 -23.97
C ASP A 37 -16.30 -20.83 -23.80
N GLY A 38 -15.87 -19.64 -24.26
CA GLY A 38 -14.54 -19.08 -23.99
C GLY A 38 -13.32 -19.75 -24.67
N ASP A 39 -13.48 -20.67 -25.64
CA ASP A 39 -12.33 -21.34 -26.26
C ASP A 39 -11.53 -20.41 -27.21
N LEU A 40 -10.49 -19.77 -26.68
CA LEU A 40 -9.54 -18.92 -27.43
C LEU A 40 -8.98 -19.60 -28.70
N ASN A 41 -8.93 -20.94 -28.73
CA ASN A 41 -8.44 -21.72 -29.85
C ASN A 41 -9.56 -22.29 -30.75
N GLU A 42 -10.84 -21.93 -30.56
CA GLU A 42 -11.92 -22.40 -31.43
C GLU A 42 -11.72 -21.89 -32.88
N GLY A 43 -11.53 -22.82 -33.82
CA GLY A 43 -11.28 -22.47 -35.22
C GLY A 43 -9.84 -22.04 -35.52
N VAL A 44 -8.94 -22.12 -34.55
CA VAL A 44 -7.49 -22.00 -34.77
C VAL A 44 -6.93 -23.35 -35.22
N ARG A 45 -5.97 -23.34 -36.14
CA ARG A 45 -5.33 -24.57 -36.63
C ARG A 45 -4.35 -25.08 -35.56
N ALA A 46 -4.24 -26.39 -35.38
CA ALA A 46 -3.50 -26.99 -34.26
C ALA A 46 -1.99 -26.64 -34.17
N GLN A 47 -1.36 -26.16 -35.25
CA GLN A 47 0.02 -25.68 -35.24
C GLN A 47 0.18 -24.18 -34.92
N ASP A 48 -0.92 -23.43 -34.87
CA ASP A 48 -0.97 -21.98 -34.65
C ASP A 48 -1.63 -21.65 -33.29
N THR A 49 -1.58 -22.57 -32.33
CA THR A 49 -2.22 -22.49 -31.01
C THR A 49 -1.83 -21.20 -30.28
N ILE A 50 -2.85 -20.46 -29.84
CA ILE A 50 -2.72 -19.22 -29.10
C ILE A 50 -2.61 -19.56 -27.60
N SER A 51 -1.55 -19.09 -26.93
CA SER A 51 -1.42 -19.18 -25.47
C SER A 51 -2.35 -18.18 -24.77
N THR A 52 -2.78 -18.50 -23.56
CA THR A 52 -3.52 -17.59 -22.66
C THR A 52 -2.62 -16.58 -21.96
N ASP A 53 -1.29 -16.75 -21.97
CA ASP A 53 -0.34 -15.82 -21.33
C ASP A 53 -0.51 -14.40 -21.87
N ALA A 54 -0.35 -13.37 -21.05
CA ALA A 54 -0.34 -11.97 -21.50
C ALA A 54 0.67 -11.77 -22.66
N LYS A 55 0.28 -11.02 -23.68
CA LYS A 55 1.15 -10.64 -24.80
C LYS A 55 1.63 -9.21 -24.62
N GLN A 56 2.87 -8.97 -25.03
CA GLN A 56 3.44 -7.63 -25.06
C GLN A 56 2.55 -6.67 -25.88
N PRO A 57 2.28 -5.44 -25.40
CA PRO A 57 1.49 -4.47 -26.14
C PRO A 57 2.19 -4.07 -27.44
N LEU A 58 1.40 -3.77 -28.46
CA LEU A 58 1.92 -3.32 -29.76
C LEU A 58 2.12 -1.81 -29.74
N ALA A 59 3.31 -1.37 -30.14
CA ALA A 59 3.65 0.03 -30.36
C ALA A 59 3.15 0.54 -31.72
N PHE A 60 2.63 1.76 -31.78
CA PHE A 60 2.16 2.33 -33.04
C PHE A 60 3.33 2.85 -33.90
N ASN A 61 3.49 2.33 -35.12
CA ASN A 61 4.55 2.72 -36.04
C ASN A 61 4.01 3.48 -37.26
N LEU A 62 4.54 4.70 -37.49
CA LEU A 62 4.06 5.57 -38.57
C LEU A 62 4.39 5.10 -40.00
N ASN A 63 5.45 4.30 -40.19
CA ASN A 63 5.76 3.70 -41.49
C ASN A 63 4.78 2.55 -41.78
N LEU A 64 4.51 1.70 -40.78
CA LEU A 64 3.47 0.67 -40.88
C LEU A 64 2.08 1.30 -41.11
N ASN A 65 1.76 2.40 -40.43
CA ASN A 65 0.50 3.14 -40.64
C ASN A 65 0.39 3.69 -42.07
N THR A 66 1.49 4.24 -42.60
CA THR A 66 1.53 4.72 -43.98
C THR A 66 1.27 3.58 -44.98
N ALA A 67 1.82 2.38 -44.73
CA ALA A 67 1.55 1.19 -45.53
C ALA A 67 0.09 0.70 -45.44
N ALA A 68 -0.49 0.68 -44.23
CA ALA A 68 -1.90 0.35 -44.00
C ALA A 68 -2.84 1.36 -44.68
N GLN A 69 -2.49 2.66 -44.64
CA GLN A 69 -3.23 3.72 -45.31
C GLN A 69 -3.26 3.55 -46.83
N ASP A 70 -2.09 3.38 -47.45
CA ASP A 70 -1.96 3.18 -48.89
C ASP A 70 -2.74 1.94 -49.34
N HIS A 71 -2.73 0.87 -48.53
CA HIS A 71 -3.46 -0.35 -48.85
C HIS A 71 -4.98 -0.18 -48.71
N THR A 72 -5.48 0.37 -47.59
CA THR A 72 -6.91 0.67 -47.41
C THR A 72 -7.43 1.57 -48.53
N GLN A 73 -6.65 2.58 -48.95
CA GLN A 73 -7.02 3.45 -50.06
C GLN A 73 -7.10 2.67 -51.40
N TYR A 74 -6.11 1.82 -51.67
CA TYR A 74 -6.11 0.94 -52.85
C TYR A 74 -7.34 0.02 -52.91
N LEU A 75 -7.70 -0.62 -51.79
CA LEU A 75 -8.89 -1.48 -51.70
C LEU A 75 -10.19 -0.72 -52.00
N LEU A 76 -10.34 0.48 -51.43
CA LEU A 76 -11.53 1.32 -51.56
C LEU A 76 -11.70 1.96 -52.95
N ASP A 77 -10.62 2.26 -53.65
CA ASP A 77 -10.71 2.85 -54.99
C ASP A 77 -10.92 1.81 -56.09
N ASN A 78 -10.49 0.56 -55.86
CA ASN A 78 -10.67 -0.54 -56.79
C ASN A 78 -11.90 -1.43 -56.47
N ASN A 79 -12.61 -1.20 -55.36
CA ASN A 79 -13.66 -2.07 -54.80
C ASN A 79 -13.17 -3.52 -54.64
N LEU A 80 -12.01 -3.68 -53.99
CA LEU A 80 -11.39 -4.98 -53.72
C LEU A 80 -11.37 -5.28 -52.21
N PHE A 81 -11.17 -6.56 -51.88
CA PHE A 81 -10.89 -7.02 -50.53
C PHE A 81 -9.85 -8.15 -50.62
N THR A 82 -8.58 -7.83 -50.35
CA THR A 82 -7.41 -8.68 -50.66
C THR A 82 -6.19 -8.19 -49.87
N HIS A 83 -5.24 -9.08 -49.56
CA HIS A 83 -3.93 -8.72 -48.97
C HIS A 83 -2.92 -8.20 -50.02
N THR A 84 -3.28 -8.26 -51.30
CA THR A 84 -2.41 -7.92 -52.43
C THR A 84 -2.73 -6.51 -52.93
N GLY A 85 -1.80 -5.58 -52.73
CA GLY A 85 -1.94 -4.16 -53.09
C GLY A 85 -1.58 -3.87 -54.55
N GLU A 86 -1.39 -2.59 -54.86
CA GLU A 86 -1.01 -2.13 -56.19
C GLU A 86 0.24 -2.88 -56.71
N GLY A 87 0.24 -3.20 -58.00
CA GLY A 87 1.33 -3.91 -58.66
C GLY A 87 1.55 -5.37 -58.23
N GLY A 88 0.72 -5.92 -57.33
CA GLY A 88 0.93 -7.25 -56.76
C GLY A 88 1.70 -7.25 -55.43
N THR A 89 1.85 -6.09 -54.79
CA THR A 89 2.61 -5.93 -53.53
C THR A 89 2.00 -6.69 -52.36
N ARG A 90 2.85 -7.29 -51.53
CA ARG A 90 2.50 -7.87 -50.21
C ARG A 90 2.67 -6.82 -49.11
N SER A 91 2.05 -7.03 -47.95
CA SER A 91 2.12 -6.17 -46.75
C SER A 91 3.57 -5.74 -46.42
N TRP A 92 4.49 -6.67 -46.15
CA TRP A 92 5.90 -6.32 -45.88
C TRP A 92 6.59 -5.45 -46.94
N GLN A 93 6.20 -5.58 -48.22
CA GLN A 93 6.75 -4.75 -49.30
C GLN A 93 6.16 -3.33 -49.26
N ARG A 94 4.90 -3.18 -48.83
CA ARG A 94 4.30 -1.87 -48.57
C ARG A 94 4.94 -1.21 -47.35
N MET A 95 5.21 -1.96 -46.29
CA MET A 95 5.94 -1.51 -45.10
C MET A 95 7.35 -1.00 -45.49
N GLU A 96 8.12 -1.76 -46.27
CA GLU A 96 9.44 -1.33 -46.79
C GLU A 96 9.33 -0.08 -47.68
N ASN A 97 8.36 -0.02 -48.60
CA ASN A 97 8.12 1.15 -49.44
C ASN A 97 7.74 2.40 -48.64
N ALA A 98 7.07 2.22 -47.49
CA ALA A 98 6.73 3.28 -46.55
C ALA A 98 7.91 3.68 -45.63
N GLY A 99 9.05 2.99 -45.70
CA GLY A 99 10.27 3.31 -44.96
C GLY A 99 10.56 2.43 -43.74
N TYR A 100 9.73 1.43 -43.45
CA TYR A 100 10.00 0.48 -42.37
C TYR A 100 11.18 -0.44 -42.75
N THR A 101 12.13 -0.64 -41.82
CA THR A 101 13.34 -1.42 -42.08
C THR A 101 13.33 -2.72 -41.28
N PHE A 102 13.20 -3.84 -41.98
CA PHE A 102 13.34 -5.17 -41.38
C PHE A 102 14.81 -5.54 -41.14
N THR A 103 15.14 -5.87 -39.88
CA THR A 103 16.44 -6.40 -39.45
C THR A 103 16.23 -7.79 -38.84
N SER A 104 17.21 -8.68 -38.95
CA SER A 104 17.04 -10.08 -38.50
C SER A 104 17.24 -10.20 -36.98
N PRO A 105 16.38 -10.94 -36.25
CA PRO A 105 15.20 -11.68 -36.71
C PRO A 105 14.00 -10.76 -37.01
N SER A 106 13.21 -11.09 -38.04
CA SER A 106 12.04 -10.28 -38.43
C SER A 106 10.86 -11.11 -38.91
N GLY A 107 9.67 -10.53 -38.80
CA GLY A 107 8.43 -11.05 -39.33
C GLY A 107 7.37 -9.95 -39.50
N SER A 108 6.29 -10.28 -40.19
CA SER A 108 5.19 -9.35 -40.49
C SER A 108 3.85 -10.08 -40.59
N GLY A 109 2.77 -9.36 -40.32
CA GLY A 109 1.39 -9.82 -40.44
C GLY A 109 0.50 -8.74 -41.04
N GLU A 110 -0.64 -9.13 -41.60
CA GLU A 110 -1.67 -8.17 -42.03
C GLU A 110 -3.05 -8.74 -41.75
N ASN A 111 -3.89 -7.92 -41.12
CA ASN A 111 -5.33 -8.14 -41.02
C ASN A 111 -6.06 -7.06 -41.82
N ILE A 112 -7.17 -7.44 -42.47
CA ILE A 112 -8.07 -6.53 -43.17
C ILE A 112 -9.51 -6.86 -42.78
N ALA A 113 -10.31 -5.84 -42.50
CA ALA A 113 -11.69 -5.98 -42.08
C ALA A 113 -12.58 -4.92 -42.73
N TRP A 114 -13.85 -5.26 -42.92
CA TRP A 114 -14.86 -4.26 -43.27
C TRP A 114 -16.23 -4.62 -42.69
N SER A 115 -16.95 -3.57 -42.30
CA SER A 115 -18.33 -3.61 -41.85
C SER A 115 -19.11 -2.54 -42.59
N GLY A 116 -20.37 -2.80 -42.97
CA GLY A 116 -21.16 -1.81 -43.70
C GLY A 116 -22.67 -1.93 -43.55
N THR A 117 -23.38 -0.82 -43.75
CA THR A 117 -24.85 -0.76 -43.81
C THR A 117 -25.34 -0.57 -45.25
N GLY A 118 -26.51 -1.11 -45.58
CA GLY A 118 -27.16 -0.84 -46.87
C GLY A 118 -27.85 0.53 -46.95
N PHE A 119 -28.06 1.21 -45.81
CA PHE A 119 -28.72 2.51 -45.69
C PHE A 119 -28.17 3.29 -44.49
N GLY A 120 -28.20 4.62 -44.56
CA GLY A 120 -27.69 5.52 -43.50
C GLY A 120 -26.17 5.63 -43.47
N THR A 121 -25.64 6.60 -42.72
CA THR A 121 -24.20 6.70 -42.43
C THR A 121 -23.89 5.81 -41.22
N PRO A 122 -22.91 4.88 -41.30
CA PRO A 122 -22.50 4.11 -40.12
C PRO A 122 -21.87 5.03 -39.07
N ASN A 123 -22.08 4.73 -37.78
CA ASN A 123 -21.22 5.28 -36.73
C ASN A 123 -19.82 4.71 -36.97
N PHE A 124 -18.81 5.58 -37.14
CA PHE A 124 -17.46 5.14 -37.51
C PHE A 124 -16.84 4.31 -36.39
N THR A 125 -16.87 4.79 -35.14
CA THR A 125 -16.34 4.10 -33.96
C THR A 125 -16.96 2.71 -33.75
N THR A 126 -18.29 2.59 -33.71
CA THR A 126 -18.99 1.29 -33.56
C THR A 126 -18.69 0.32 -34.72
N PHE A 127 -18.25 0.81 -35.87
CA PHE A 127 -17.89 -0.02 -37.02
C PHE A 127 -16.40 -0.40 -37.03
N VAL A 128 -15.55 0.33 -36.31
CA VAL A 128 -14.17 -0.08 -36.00
C VAL A 128 -14.19 -1.19 -34.94
N GLU A 129 -14.94 -1.00 -33.86
CA GLU A 129 -15.21 -2.04 -32.86
C GLU A 129 -15.69 -3.32 -33.53
N ARG A 130 -16.73 -3.23 -34.36
CA ARG A 130 -17.23 -4.38 -35.12
C ARG A 130 -16.23 -4.97 -36.11
N ASN A 131 -15.31 -4.17 -36.66
CA ASN A 131 -14.22 -4.70 -37.48
C ASN A 131 -13.26 -5.54 -36.62
N TYR A 132 -12.94 -5.09 -35.41
CA TYR A 132 -12.16 -5.85 -34.46
C TYR A 132 -12.86 -7.14 -34.01
N GLU A 133 -14.11 -7.07 -33.55
CA GLU A 133 -14.93 -8.23 -33.17
C GLU A 133 -14.91 -9.31 -34.27
N ASN A 134 -15.10 -8.92 -35.54
CA ASN A 134 -15.13 -9.86 -36.64
C ASN A 134 -13.76 -10.49 -36.94
N LEU A 135 -12.65 -9.77 -36.72
CA LEU A 135 -11.28 -10.31 -36.82
C LEU A 135 -10.96 -11.27 -35.67
N PHE A 136 -11.47 -10.99 -34.47
CA PHE A 136 -11.31 -11.85 -33.32
C PHE A 136 -12.13 -13.13 -33.47
N ILE A 137 -13.43 -13.02 -33.78
CA ILE A 137 -14.36 -14.16 -33.83
C ILE A 137 -14.10 -15.08 -35.05
N ASP A 138 -13.79 -14.50 -36.22
CA ASP A 138 -13.67 -15.19 -37.52
C ASP A 138 -14.84 -16.15 -37.87
N LYS A 139 -16.05 -15.69 -37.59
CA LYS A 139 -17.33 -16.45 -37.56
C LYS A 139 -17.66 -17.30 -38.79
N ASN A 140 -17.00 -17.07 -39.92
CA ASN A 140 -17.34 -17.68 -41.22
C ASN A 140 -16.21 -18.53 -41.83
N TYR A 141 -14.97 -18.50 -41.32
CA TYR A 141 -13.81 -19.15 -41.95
C TYR A 141 -12.81 -19.69 -40.91
N PRO A 142 -13.01 -20.89 -40.34
CA PRO A 142 -12.18 -21.48 -39.27
C PRO A 142 -10.81 -22.00 -39.76
N ASP A 143 -10.13 -21.24 -40.63
CA ASP A 143 -8.86 -21.55 -41.28
C ASP A 143 -7.94 -20.31 -41.42
N ARG A 144 -8.37 -19.12 -40.97
CA ARG A 144 -7.65 -17.86 -41.16
C ARG A 144 -7.00 -17.37 -39.87
N GLY A 145 -5.76 -16.89 -40.01
CA GLY A 145 -4.92 -16.47 -38.89
C GLY A 145 -5.18 -15.04 -38.41
N HIS A 146 -6.40 -14.52 -38.46
CA HIS A 146 -6.64 -13.13 -38.01
C HIS A 146 -6.42 -13.00 -36.50
N ARG A 147 -7.11 -13.82 -35.69
CA ARG A 147 -6.88 -13.91 -34.23
C ARG A 147 -5.47 -14.38 -33.89
N VAL A 148 -4.87 -15.26 -34.70
CA VAL A 148 -3.46 -15.65 -34.57
C VAL A 148 -2.52 -14.45 -34.78
N SER A 149 -2.79 -13.58 -35.75
CA SER A 149 -2.01 -12.36 -35.99
C SER A 149 -2.20 -11.34 -34.87
N LEU A 150 -3.45 -11.17 -34.37
CA LEU A 150 -3.76 -10.32 -33.21
C LEU A 150 -3.00 -10.77 -31.95
N MET A 151 -2.92 -12.09 -31.72
CA MET A 151 -2.36 -12.69 -30.51
C MET A 151 -0.92 -13.22 -30.69
N ASN A 152 -0.25 -12.89 -31.79
CA ASN A 152 1.12 -13.35 -32.01
C ASN A 152 2.06 -12.69 -30.97
N PRO A 153 2.76 -13.47 -30.11
CA PRO A 153 3.68 -12.92 -29.12
C PRO A 153 4.90 -12.23 -29.74
N ASP A 154 5.29 -12.60 -30.97
CA ASP A 154 6.49 -12.06 -31.62
C ASP A 154 6.29 -10.62 -32.11
N PHE A 155 5.05 -10.19 -32.42
CA PHE A 155 4.80 -8.84 -32.92
C PHE A 155 4.99 -7.78 -31.82
N GLN A 156 5.70 -6.71 -32.19
CA GLN A 156 6.08 -5.60 -31.32
C GLN A 156 5.45 -4.29 -31.80
N GLU A 157 5.24 -4.15 -33.11
CA GLU A 157 4.81 -2.91 -33.74
C GLU A 157 3.59 -3.12 -34.65
N ILE A 158 2.77 -2.08 -34.79
CA ILE A 158 1.58 -2.10 -35.61
C ILE A 158 1.32 -0.74 -36.28
N GLY A 159 0.84 -0.77 -37.52
CA GLY A 159 0.21 0.36 -38.18
C GLY A 159 -1.26 0.06 -38.43
N ILE A 160 -2.14 1.01 -38.15
CA ILE A 160 -3.59 0.82 -38.33
C ILE A 160 -4.15 2.00 -39.12
N TYR A 161 -4.90 1.70 -40.18
CA TYR A 161 -5.66 2.73 -40.88
C TYR A 161 -7.09 2.29 -41.23
N SER A 162 -8.05 3.05 -40.75
CA SER A 162 -9.49 2.87 -40.88
C SER A 162 -10.12 4.01 -41.68
N LYS A 163 -11.07 3.69 -42.57
CA LYS A 163 -11.70 4.67 -43.45
C LYS A 163 -13.14 4.38 -43.78
N LEU A 164 -13.98 5.40 -43.59
CA LEU A 164 -15.37 5.40 -44.05
C LEU A 164 -15.45 5.66 -45.58
N LYS A 165 -16.18 4.80 -46.30
CA LYS A 165 -16.49 4.93 -47.73
C LYS A 165 -17.99 4.74 -47.95
N ASN A 166 -18.62 5.74 -48.57
CA ASN A 166 -20.00 5.61 -49.05
C ASN A 166 -20.04 4.86 -50.38
N GLY A 167 -20.94 3.89 -50.52
CA GLY A 167 -21.16 3.14 -51.75
C GLY A 167 -20.04 2.14 -52.14
N PHE A 168 -19.29 1.60 -51.17
CA PHE A 168 -18.40 0.46 -51.39
C PHE A 168 -19.21 -0.73 -51.93
N ILE A 169 -18.82 -1.28 -53.08
CA ILE A 169 -19.51 -2.43 -53.67
C ILE A 169 -18.87 -3.70 -53.12
N SER A 170 -19.61 -4.41 -52.27
CA SER A 170 -19.19 -5.67 -51.67
C SER A 170 -18.88 -6.70 -52.77
N PRO A 171 -17.66 -7.28 -52.82
CA PRO A 171 -17.30 -8.29 -53.80
C PRO A 171 -17.99 -9.64 -53.55
N PHE A 172 -18.64 -9.82 -52.39
CA PHE A 172 -19.27 -11.07 -51.97
C PHE A 172 -20.72 -11.21 -52.46
N ASP A 173 -21.46 -10.10 -52.54
CA ASP A 173 -22.88 -10.09 -52.91
C ASP A 173 -23.29 -9.00 -53.93
N GLY A 174 -22.33 -8.17 -54.35
CA GLY A 174 -22.52 -7.13 -55.38
C GLY A 174 -23.39 -5.94 -54.94
N ARG A 175 -23.68 -5.78 -53.65
CA ARG A 175 -24.46 -4.66 -53.13
C ARG A 175 -23.57 -3.50 -52.72
N ALA A 176 -24.13 -2.29 -52.81
CA ALA A 176 -23.48 -1.08 -52.32
C ALA A 176 -23.73 -0.91 -50.81
N TYR A 177 -22.68 -0.65 -50.07
CA TYR A 177 -22.67 -0.42 -48.63
C TYR A 177 -22.03 0.92 -48.30
N ASN A 178 -22.52 1.59 -47.26
CA ASN A 178 -21.72 2.59 -46.56
C ASN A 178 -20.91 1.84 -45.51
N ALA A 179 -19.60 1.80 -45.71
CA ALA A 179 -18.71 0.86 -45.04
C ALA A 179 -17.54 1.56 -44.34
N VAL A 180 -17.04 0.93 -43.27
CA VAL A 180 -15.74 1.22 -42.67
C VAL A 180 -14.82 0.07 -43.01
N MET A 181 -13.73 0.38 -43.72
CA MET A 181 -12.64 -0.53 -44.04
C MET A 181 -11.46 -0.26 -43.10
N SER A 182 -10.87 -1.29 -42.52
CA SER A 182 -9.70 -1.18 -41.64
C SER A 182 -8.61 -2.14 -42.08
N THR A 183 -7.36 -1.67 -42.13
CA THR A 183 -6.16 -2.49 -42.33
C THR A 183 -5.27 -2.37 -41.10
N GLN A 184 -4.74 -3.49 -40.61
CA GLN A 184 -3.71 -3.55 -39.57
C GLN A 184 -2.48 -4.26 -40.13
N ASP A 185 -1.33 -3.57 -40.15
CA ASP A 185 -0.03 -4.05 -40.61
C ASP A 185 0.88 -4.25 -39.38
N PHE A 186 1.23 -5.51 -39.05
CA PHE A 186 2.00 -5.90 -37.86
C PHE A 186 3.45 -6.21 -38.22
N ALA A 187 4.41 -5.90 -37.33
CA ALA A 187 5.81 -6.23 -37.53
C ALA A 187 6.57 -6.59 -36.24
N TYR A 188 7.71 -7.25 -36.44
CA TYR A 188 8.84 -7.27 -35.51
C TYR A 188 10.16 -7.27 -36.30
N SER A 189 11.21 -6.67 -35.72
CA SER A 189 12.45 -6.39 -36.43
C SER A 189 13.64 -6.27 -35.47
N GLY A 190 14.57 -7.21 -35.56
CA GLY A 190 15.85 -7.17 -34.85
C GLY A 190 15.80 -7.69 -33.43
N ALA A 191 16.85 -7.37 -32.68
CA ALA A 191 16.90 -7.51 -31.23
C ALA A 191 16.71 -6.13 -30.60
N SER A 192 15.50 -5.58 -30.77
CA SER A 192 15.09 -4.36 -30.08
C SER A 192 15.17 -4.59 -28.57
N GLY A 193 15.60 -3.56 -27.85
CA GLY A 193 15.42 -3.55 -26.39
C GLY A 193 13.92 -3.55 -26.03
N PRO A 194 13.60 -3.76 -24.74
CA PRO A 194 12.30 -3.36 -24.21
C PRO A 194 11.96 -1.92 -24.61
N PHE A 195 10.68 -1.61 -24.69
CA PHE A 195 10.20 -0.28 -24.99
C PHE A 195 9.19 0.22 -23.95
N ILE A 196 9.18 1.54 -23.76
CA ILE A 196 8.22 2.22 -22.88
C ILE A 196 7.00 2.59 -23.73
N THR A 197 5.82 2.08 -23.36
CA THR A 197 4.54 2.54 -23.91
C THR A 197 3.81 3.38 -22.88
N GLY A 198 3.71 4.69 -23.14
CA GLY A 198 2.87 5.60 -22.36
C GLY A 198 1.58 5.92 -23.10
N VAL A 199 0.44 5.82 -22.42
CA VAL A 199 -0.87 6.28 -22.91
C VAL A 199 -1.44 7.26 -21.87
N ALA A 200 -1.97 8.39 -22.33
CA ALA A 200 -2.60 9.41 -21.50
C ALA A 200 -3.99 9.73 -22.03
N TYR A 201 -4.98 9.79 -21.14
CA TYR A 201 -6.38 10.11 -21.45
C TYR A 201 -6.89 11.23 -20.56
N THR A 202 -7.66 12.16 -21.14
CA THR A 202 -8.69 12.91 -20.40
C THR A 202 -10.02 12.16 -20.47
N ASP A 203 -10.69 12.01 -19.32
CA ASP A 203 -12.12 11.73 -19.28
C ASP A 203 -12.82 12.88 -18.53
N ALA A 204 -13.79 13.51 -19.19
CA ALA A 204 -14.62 14.57 -18.62
C ALA A 204 -16.11 14.16 -18.52
N VAL A 205 -16.42 12.86 -18.69
CA VAL A 205 -17.79 12.34 -18.83
C VAL A 205 -18.01 11.12 -17.93
N THR A 206 -18.30 11.40 -16.66
CA THR A 206 -18.57 10.42 -15.58
C THR A 206 -19.87 9.59 -15.74
N ASP A 207 -20.37 9.38 -16.96
CA ASP A 207 -21.69 8.77 -17.23
C ASP A 207 -21.76 8.07 -18.61
N ASP A 208 -20.86 7.11 -18.89
CA ASP A 208 -21.11 6.00 -19.85
C ASP A 208 -20.11 4.83 -19.60
N ASP A 209 -20.59 3.59 -19.46
CA ASP A 209 -19.77 2.35 -19.40
C ASP A 209 -19.15 1.99 -20.78
N PHE A 210 -18.69 2.99 -21.54
CA PHE A 210 -18.19 2.87 -22.91
C PHE A 210 -16.99 3.80 -23.15
N TYR A 211 -15.81 3.20 -23.34
CA TYR A 211 -14.57 3.88 -23.73
C TYR A 211 -14.78 4.88 -24.88
N THR A 212 -14.74 6.18 -24.58
CA THR A 212 -14.85 7.27 -25.55
C THR A 212 -13.56 7.44 -26.33
N VAL A 213 -13.63 7.03 -27.59
CA VAL A 213 -12.53 7.01 -28.53
C VAL A 213 -11.99 8.39 -28.88
N GLY A 214 -10.74 8.65 -28.49
CA GLY A 214 -9.93 9.74 -29.03
C GLY A 214 -9.82 11.00 -28.17
N GLU A 215 -9.87 10.86 -26.85
CA GLU A 215 -9.61 11.94 -25.88
C GLU A 215 -8.19 11.83 -25.27
N GLY A 216 -7.19 11.66 -26.12
CA GLY A 216 -5.78 11.73 -25.73
C GLY A 216 -5.23 13.14 -25.86
N ILE A 217 -4.35 13.53 -24.94
CA ILE A 217 -3.73 14.85 -24.94
C ILE A 217 -2.57 14.89 -25.96
N SER A 218 -2.71 15.67 -27.04
CA SER A 218 -1.60 15.92 -27.97
C SER A 218 -0.67 17.03 -27.49
N GLY A 219 0.58 17.00 -27.97
CA GLY A 219 1.53 18.08 -27.71
C GLY A 219 2.35 17.91 -26.43
N ILE A 220 2.12 16.86 -25.64
CA ILE A 220 2.97 16.53 -24.49
C ILE A 220 4.34 16.08 -25.00
N THR A 221 5.38 16.86 -24.71
CA THR A 221 6.77 16.46 -24.97
C THR A 221 7.16 15.37 -23.99
N VAL A 222 7.59 14.21 -24.49
CA VAL A 222 8.12 13.13 -23.65
C VAL A 222 9.63 13.05 -23.85
N THR A 223 10.38 13.26 -22.76
CA THR A 223 11.84 13.11 -22.72
C THR A 223 12.20 11.98 -21.77
N ALA A 224 13.12 11.10 -22.18
CA ALA A 224 13.65 10.04 -21.36
C ALA A 224 15.17 10.12 -21.28
N VAL A 225 15.72 10.08 -20.07
CA VAL A 225 17.16 10.17 -19.79
C VAL A 225 17.61 8.93 -19.02
N ASP A 226 18.53 8.17 -19.61
CA ASP A 226 19.24 7.08 -18.94
C ASP A 226 20.02 7.62 -17.73
N THR A 227 19.65 7.21 -16.51
CA THR A 227 20.21 7.78 -15.27
C THR A 227 21.67 7.40 -15.05
N ALA A 228 22.11 6.26 -15.62
CA ALA A 228 23.50 5.82 -15.57
C ALA A 228 24.36 6.44 -16.68
N ASN A 229 23.73 6.88 -17.78
CA ASN A 229 24.41 7.51 -18.91
C ASN A 229 23.56 8.65 -19.53
N PRO A 230 23.55 9.87 -18.95
CA PRO A 230 22.73 11.00 -19.43
C PRO A 230 23.00 11.50 -20.85
N ALA A 231 24.00 10.95 -21.57
CA ALA A 231 24.17 11.18 -23.00
C ALA A 231 23.21 10.33 -23.87
N ASN A 232 22.56 9.33 -23.28
CA ASN A 232 21.54 8.48 -23.86
C ASN A 232 20.14 9.05 -23.54
N THR A 233 19.87 10.22 -24.11
CA THR A 233 18.58 10.93 -24.00
C THR A 233 17.77 10.77 -25.27
N PHE A 234 16.47 10.56 -25.11
CA PHE A 234 15.50 10.54 -26.19
C PHE A 234 14.41 11.58 -25.91
N THR A 235 13.88 12.22 -26.96
CA THR A 235 12.76 13.15 -26.85
C THR A 235 11.79 12.96 -28.02
N THR A 236 10.50 12.92 -27.73
CA THR A 236 9.39 12.82 -28.68
C THR A 236 8.22 13.70 -28.20
N THR A 237 7.08 13.67 -28.90
CA THR A 237 5.85 14.39 -28.51
C THR A 237 4.65 13.46 -28.71
N THR A 238 3.68 13.50 -27.79
CA THR A 238 2.41 12.77 -27.91
C THR A 238 1.54 13.33 -29.03
N TRP A 239 0.62 12.50 -29.49
CA TRP A 239 -0.39 12.82 -30.50
C TRP A 239 -1.78 12.59 -29.88
N ASP A 240 -2.86 13.06 -30.52
CA ASP A 240 -4.22 13.16 -29.93
C ASP A 240 -4.85 11.83 -29.44
N ALA A 241 -4.18 10.70 -29.67
CA ALA A 241 -4.13 9.53 -28.79
C ALA A 241 -3.08 8.53 -29.33
N GLY A 242 -2.92 7.40 -28.65
CA GLY A 242 -2.10 6.27 -29.07
C GLY A 242 -0.67 6.37 -28.53
N GLY A 243 -0.24 5.30 -27.87
CA GLY A 243 1.05 5.26 -27.20
C GLY A 243 2.23 5.37 -28.16
N TYR A 244 3.23 6.12 -27.74
CA TYR A 244 4.55 6.14 -28.34
C TYR A 244 5.36 4.95 -27.85
N SER A 245 6.39 4.56 -28.61
CA SER A 245 7.44 3.64 -28.14
C SER A 245 8.73 4.41 -28.00
N LEU A 246 9.51 4.02 -26.99
CA LEU A 246 10.88 4.45 -26.84
C LEU A 246 11.81 3.24 -26.78
N ASP A 247 12.75 3.16 -27.72
CA ASP A 247 13.86 2.21 -27.68
C ASP A 247 14.77 2.52 -26.48
N VAL A 248 14.71 1.70 -25.43
CA VAL A 248 15.50 1.86 -24.22
C VAL A 248 16.43 0.66 -23.99
N ALA A 249 17.49 0.87 -23.22
CA ALA A 249 18.38 -0.20 -22.82
C ALA A 249 17.69 -1.13 -21.80
N PRO A 250 17.78 -2.46 -21.95
CA PRO A 250 17.31 -3.39 -20.92
C PRO A 250 18.16 -3.26 -19.65
N ASP A 251 17.53 -3.52 -18.51
CA ASP A 251 18.11 -3.46 -17.16
C ASP A 251 18.68 -2.07 -16.78
N ALA A 252 18.22 -1.01 -17.46
CA ALA A 252 18.60 0.38 -17.19
C ALA A 252 17.41 1.20 -16.66
N THR A 253 17.71 2.20 -15.84
CA THR A 253 16.71 3.12 -15.30
C THR A 253 16.69 4.41 -16.11
N TYR A 254 15.50 4.85 -16.48
CA TYR A 254 15.25 6.08 -17.23
C TYR A 254 14.39 7.04 -16.40
N GLU A 255 14.80 8.31 -16.35
CA GLU A 255 13.94 9.41 -15.93
C GLU A 255 13.12 9.85 -17.14
N VAL A 256 11.80 9.62 -17.11
CA VAL A 256 10.86 9.90 -18.20
C VAL A 256 9.92 11.04 -17.81
N THR A 257 10.19 12.21 -18.37
CA THR A 257 9.41 13.44 -18.19
C THR A 257 8.42 13.62 -19.33
N PHE A 258 7.17 13.93 -18.98
CA PHE A 258 6.07 14.37 -19.83
C PHE A 258 5.86 15.87 -19.56
N GLU A 259 5.82 16.74 -20.58
CA GLU A 259 5.66 18.20 -20.45
C GLU A 259 4.65 18.73 -21.48
N GLY A 260 3.52 19.27 -21.05
CA GLY A 260 2.45 19.78 -21.93
C GLY A 260 1.20 20.21 -21.18
N ASP A 261 0.20 20.72 -21.89
CA ASP A 261 -1.11 21.16 -21.35
C ASP A 261 -2.00 19.92 -21.11
N PHE A 262 -2.05 19.38 -19.89
CA PHE A 262 -2.71 18.10 -19.60
C PHE A 262 -4.21 18.25 -19.36
N ASP A 263 -4.64 19.35 -18.73
CA ASP A 263 -6.04 19.61 -18.38
C ASP A 263 -6.78 20.54 -19.38
N GLY A 264 -6.04 21.15 -20.31
CA GLY A 264 -6.57 22.06 -21.33
C GLY A 264 -6.75 23.50 -20.86
N ASP A 265 -6.19 23.89 -19.71
CA ASP A 265 -6.26 25.27 -19.20
C ASP A 265 -5.35 26.27 -19.94
N SER A 266 -4.52 25.78 -20.87
CA SER A 266 -3.52 26.53 -21.64
C SER A 266 -2.24 26.94 -20.88
N GLN A 267 -1.95 26.29 -19.75
CA GLN A 267 -0.64 26.28 -19.11
C GLN A 267 0.17 25.04 -19.56
N SER A 268 1.29 24.77 -18.90
CA SER A 268 2.13 23.60 -19.20
C SER A 268 2.41 22.88 -17.91
N ASP A 269 1.87 21.67 -17.81
CA ASP A 269 2.11 20.72 -16.75
C ASP A 269 3.40 19.94 -17.00
N THR A 270 3.85 19.22 -15.98
CA THR A 270 4.99 18.32 -16.07
C THR A 270 4.81 17.14 -15.13
N ALA A 271 4.97 15.92 -15.63
CA ALA A 271 5.00 14.69 -14.83
C ALA A 271 6.30 13.93 -15.13
N THR A 272 7.04 13.50 -14.10
CA THR A 272 8.29 12.77 -14.27
C THR A 272 8.23 11.42 -13.55
N TYR A 273 8.70 10.37 -14.22
CA TYR A 273 8.68 9.00 -13.70
C TYR A 273 10.06 8.36 -13.79
N HIS A 274 10.46 7.63 -12.75
CA HIS A 274 11.65 6.79 -12.80
C HIS A 274 11.26 5.36 -13.21
N ILE A 275 11.59 5.00 -14.44
CA ILE A 275 11.24 3.72 -15.05
C ILE A 275 12.49 2.84 -15.09
N THR A 276 12.55 1.83 -14.24
CA THR A 276 13.55 0.74 -14.38
C THR A 276 13.02 -0.26 -15.38
N VAL A 277 13.75 -0.39 -16.49
CA VAL A 277 13.32 -1.19 -17.63
C VAL A 277 13.78 -2.63 -17.44
N GLY A 278 12.85 -3.54 -17.16
CA GLY A 278 13.16 -4.98 -17.04
C GLY A 278 13.42 -5.65 -18.39
N SER A 279 13.47 -6.99 -18.39
CA SER A 279 13.57 -7.79 -19.63
C SER A 279 12.28 -7.81 -20.48
N GLU A 280 11.25 -7.09 -20.05
CA GLU A 280 9.91 -6.99 -20.66
C GLU A 280 9.49 -5.51 -20.73
N ASN A 281 8.49 -5.18 -21.54
CA ASN A 281 8.08 -3.78 -21.74
C ASN A 281 7.47 -3.18 -20.47
N VAL A 282 7.67 -1.87 -20.28
CA VAL A 282 7.01 -1.13 -19.21
C VAL A 282 5.80 -0.39 -19.77
N LYS A 283 4.62 -0.74 -19.25
CA LYS A 283 3.36 -0.02 -19.47
C LYS A 283 3.09 0.85 -18.25
N LYS A 284 2.91 2.16 -18.44
CA LYS A 284 2.30 3.05 -17.43
C LYS A 284 1.21 3.85 -18.14
N ASP A 285 -0.03 3.63 -17.70
CA ASP A 285 -1.20 4.38 -18.16
C ASP A 285 -1.40 5.59 -17.25
N LEU A 286 -1.69 6.76 -17.82
CA LEU A 286 -2.13 7.94 -17.08
C LEU A 286 -3.63 8.15 -17.29
N ALA A 287 -4.40 8.16 -16.19
CA ALA A 287 -5.80 8.56 -16.16
C ALA A 287 -5.94 9.93 -15.47
N THR A 288 -6.64 10.89 -16.07
CA THR A 288 -6.76 12.25 -15.51
C THR A 288 -7.58 12.34 -14.24
N ASP A 289 -8.46 11.39 -13.94
CA ASP A 289 -9.20 11.35 -12.67
C ASP A 289 -8.28 10.98 -11.48
N ASN A 290 -7.09 10.44 -11.78
CA ASN A 290 -5.98 10.23 -10.84
C ASN A 290 -4.81 11.22 -11.09
N LEU A 291 -5.01 12.32 -11.83
CA LEU A 291 -4.02 13.40 -11.78
C LEU A 291 -4.15 14.08 -10.41
N PRO A 292 -3.10 14.04 -9.58
CA PRO A 292 -3.17 14.70 -8.29
C PRO A 292 -3.23 16.21 -8.56
N THR A 293 -4.16 16.92 -7.90
CA THR A 293 -4.43 18.36 -8.15
C THR A 293 -3.28 19.29 -7.74
N SER A 294 -2.20 18.70 -7.26
CA SER A 294 -0.83 19.14 -7.13
C SER A 294 0.01 17.89 -7.41
N SER A 295 1.16 17.99 -8.09
CA SER A 295 2.10 16.85 -8.20
C SER A 295 2.35 16.22 -6.82
N PRO A 296 2.73 14.93 -6.71
CA PRO A 296 3.58 14.55 -5.58
C PRO A 296 4.78 15.49 -5.65
N SER A 297 4.91 16.41 -4.69
CA SER A 297 6.06 17.30 -4.71
C SER A 297 7.28 16.42 -4.55
N LEU A 298 8.27 16.55 -5.45
CA LEU A 298 9.55 15.91 -5.19
C LEU A 298 10.03 16.46 -3.85
N PRO A 299 10.29 15.61 -2.84
CA PRO A 299 10.66 16.06 -1.51
C PRO A 299 11.75 17.13 -1.57
N THR A 300 11.47 18.29 -0.99
CA THR A 300 12.34 19.46 -1.03
C THR A 300 13.08 19.61 0.30
N SER A 301 13.53 20.83 0.62
CA SER A 301 14.03 21.13 1.97
C SER A 301 13.21 22.30 2.53
N SER A 302 11.89 22.20 2.38
CA SER A 302 10.86 23.17 2.77
C SER A 302 9.54 22.43 2.93
N ASP A 303 8.67 22.91 3.82
CA ASP A 303 7.33 22.39 4.10
C ASP A 303 6.59 21.88 2.83
N ASP A 304 6.50 20.55 2.71
CA ASP A 304 5.91 19.81 1.58
C ASP A 304 4.58 19.13 1.97
N ASN A 305 3.76 18.77 0.97
CA ASN A 305 2.51 18.04 1.17
C ASN A 305 2.41 16.90 0.14
N LEU A 306 2.89 15.72 0.55
CA LEU A 306 3.06 14.51 -0.24
C LEU A 306 1.82 13.63 -0.12
N VAL A 307 1.27 13.20 -1.25
CA VAL A 307 0.15 12.27 -1.33
C VAL A 307 0.50 11.28 -2.44
N GLU A 308 0.73 10.02 -2.08
CA GLU A 308 1.13 8.97 -3.01
C GLU A 308 -0.07 8.17 -3.55
N ASP A 309 0.18 7.08 -4.29
CA ASP A 309 -0.86 6.29 -4.94
C ASP A 309 -1.30 5.07 -4.11
N SER A 310 -1.63 3.93 -4.72
CA SER A 310 -2.17 2.77 -4.00
C SER A 310 -1.30 1.55 -4.23
N THR A 311 0.02 1.71 -4.12
CA THR A 311 0.97 0.59 -4.14
C THR A 311 1.88 0.63 -2.92
N ALA A 312 3.08 0.03 -2.97
CA ALA A 312 3.96 -0.03 -1.80
C ALA A 312 5.17 0.89 -2.03
N GLU A 313 5.21 1.99 -1.30
CA GLU A 313 6.06 3.15 -1.56
C GLU A 313 7.27 3.27 -0.61
N VAL A 314 8.24 4.10 -1.01
CA VAL A 314 9.36 4.53 -0.15
C VAL A 314 9.47 6.05 -0.24
N ILE A 315 8.96 6.75 0.77
CA ILE A 315 8.85 8.21 0.85
C ILE A 315 9.90 8.73 1.84
N GLN A 316 10.54 9.85 1.51
CA GLN A 316 11.46 10.58 2.41
C GLN A 316 11.24 12.08 2.20
N ALA A 317 10.55 12.76 3.12
CA ALA A 317 10.14 14.17 2.96
C ALA A 317 11.32 15.17 3.09
N LEU A 318 12.38 14.74 3.79
CA LEU A 318 13.71 15.35 3.94
C LEU A 318 13.83 16.40 5.04
N ALA A 319 13.26 17.60 4.86
CA ALA A 319 13.40 18.69 5.81
C ALA A 319 12.37 19.77 5.54
N GLY A 320 11.59 20.15 6.55
CA GLY A 320 10.40 20.96 6.36
C GLY A 320 9.47 20.77 7.56
N ASN A 321 8.23 21.21 7.45
CA ASN A 321 7.16 20.72 8.33
C ASN A 321 6.18 20.06 7.38
N ASP A 322 6.44 18.80 7.11
CA ASP A 322 5.92 18.09 5.96
C ASP A 322 4.62 17.35 6.32
N THR A 323 3.74 17.14 5.35
CA THR A 323 2.55 16.30 5.54
C THR A 323 2.58 15.20 4.48
N VAL A 324 2.47 13.93 4.90
CA VAL A 324 2.67 12.76 4.04
C VAL A 324 1.54 11.75 4.23
N TYR A 325 1.00 11.23 3.13
CA TYR A 325 0.00 10.16 3.13
C TYR A 325 0.50 9.00 2.23
N GLY A 326 0.69 7.81 2.81
CA GLY A 326 1.03 6.56 2.11
C GLY A 326 -0.15 5.92 1.36
N ALA A 327 -1.36 6.13 1.88
CA ALA A 327 -2.65 5.79 1.29
C ALA A 327 -3.01 4.28 1.28
N ALA A 328 -2.44 3.44 0.42
CA ALA A 328 -2.83 2.02 0.40
C ALA A 328 -1.73 1.09 -0.13
N GLY A 329 -0.98 0.49 0.80
CA GLY A 329 0.32 -0.09 0.50
C GLY A 329 0.88 -1.06 1.53
N ASN A 330 2.18 -0.89 1.74
CA ASN A 330 3.02 -1.48 2.80
C ASN A 330 4.27 -0.56 2.80
N ASP A 331 4.09 0.65 3.31
CA ASP A 331 4.87 1.81 2.91
C ASP A 331 6.05 2.06 3.83
N THR A 332 7.09 2.72 3.32
CA THR A 332 8.22 3.16 4.13
C THR A 332 8.31 4.67 4.09
N ILE A 333 7.84 5.33 5.16
CA ILE A 333 7.69 6.78 5.24
C ILE A 333 8.75 7.35 6.18
N GLY A 334 9.47 8.37 5.74
CA GLY A 334 10.34 9.19 6.59
C GLY A 334 9.99 10.66 6.48
N GLY A 335 9.82 11.33 7.61
CA GLY A 335 9.73 12.79 7.71
C GLY A 335 11.10 13.43 7.43
N GLY A 336 11.82 13.78 8.49
CA GLY A 336 13.23 14.18 8.42
C GLY A 336 13.62 15.26 9.45
N GLU A 337 14.04 16.43 8.96
CA GLU A 337 14.32 17.59 9.83
C GLU A 337 13.11 18.55 9.88
N GLY A 338 12.30 18.46 10.94
CA GLY A 338 11.28 19.44 11.34
C GLY A 338 10.06 18.80 11.98
N ASN A 339 8.89 19.44 11.90
CA ASN A 339 7.69 18.97 12.61
C ASN A 339 6.68 18.40 11.60
N ASP A 340 6.74 17.09 11.39
CA ASP A 340 6.06 16.41 10.30
C ASP A 340 4.73 15.75 10.74
N ILE A 341 3.86 15.47 9.77
CA ILE A 341 2.59 14.75 9.95
C ILE A 341 2.53 13.61 8.93
N LEU A 342 2.62 12.37 9.41
CA LEU A 342 2.86 11.18 8.58
C LEU A 342 1.74 10.15 8.79
N TYR A 343 1.01 9.82 7.73
CA TYR A 343 -0.07 8.82 7.73
C TYR A 343 0.30 7.61 6.84
N GLY A 344 0.23 6.39 7.38
CA GLY A 344 0.33 5.14 6.61
C GLY A 344 -0.96 4.85 5.82
N GLU A 345 -2.09 4.97 6.52
CA GLU A 345 -3.48 4.71 6.08
C GLU A 345 -3.84 3.22 6.01
N VAL A 346 -3.56 2.50 4.91
CA VAL A 346 -3.98 1.09 4.75
C VAL A 346 -2.79 0.23 4.32
N GLY A 347 -2.20 -0.53 5.24
CA GLY A 347 -0.98 -1.27 4.90
C GLY A 347 -0.40 -2.13 6.02
N ASN A 348 0.92 -2.23 6.02
CA ASN A 348 1.75 -2.74 7.11
C ASN A 348 3.01 -1.89 6.98
N ASP A 349 2.94 -0.70 7.58
CA ASP A 349 3.72 0.45 7.19
C ASP A 349 4.87 0.68 8.17
N SER A 350 5.89 1.40 7.71
CA SER A 350 7.14 1.65 8.44
C SER A 350 7.40 3.15 8.42
N ILE A 351 6.90 3.84 9.44
CA ILE A 351 6.90 5.31 9.54
C ILE A 351 8.01 5.76 10.51
N THR A 352 8.78 6.78 10.14
CA THR A 352 9.82 7.38 11.00
C THR A 352 9.80 8.90 10.92
N GLY A 353 9.58 9.59 12.04
CA GLY A 353 9.59 11.06 12.13
C GLY A 353 10.99 11.65 11.92
N TRP A 354 11.95 11.16 12.71
CA TRP A 354 13.36 11.53 12.82
C TRP A 354 13.69 12.64 13.82
N THR A 355 13.52 13.92 13.48
CA THR A 355 13.98 15.03 14.34
C THR A 355 13.06 16.24 14.30
N GLY A 356 12.43 16.52 15.43
CA GLY A 356 11.48 17.60 15.64
C GLY A 356 10.25 17.06 16.36
N ASN A 357 9.13 17.77 16.28
CA ASN A 357 7.90 17.33 16.95
C ASN A 357 6.94 16.73 15.93
N ASP A 358 6.96 15.41 15.78
CA ASP A 358 6.28 14.71 14.71
C ASP A 358 4.95 14.08 15.16
N GLN A 359 3.99 14.00 14.24
CA GLN A 359 2.74 13.26 14.42
C GLN A 359 2.70 12.09 13.43
N LEU A 360 2.66 10.85 13.93
CA LEU A 360 2.64 9.63 13.15
C LEU A 360 1.32 8.87 13.40
N ASP A 361 0.75 8.31 12.34
CA ASP A 361 -0.52 7.57 12.34
C ASP A 361 -0.36 6.35 11.41
N GLY A 362 -0.42 5.13 11.93
CA GLY A 362 -0.30 3.90 11.13
C GLY A 362 -1.54 3.69 10.29
N GLY A 363 -2.67 3.47 10.97
CA GLY A 363 -4.02 3.47 10.39
C GLY A 363 -4.67 2.09 10.45
N SER A 364 -4.42 1.24 9.45
CA SER A 364 -5.05 -0.08 9.33
C SER A 364 -4.05 -1.11 8.82
N GLY A 365 -3.39 -1.79 9.76
CA GLY A 365 -2.24 -2.60 9.43
C GLY A 365 -1.53 -3.20 10.63
N ASN A 366 -0.38 -3.84 10.40
CA ASN A 366 0.54 -4.18 11.49
C ASN A 366 1.78 -3.31 11.28
N ASP A 367 1.71 -2.12 11.84
CA ASP A 367 2.55 -0.98 11.50
C ASP A 367 3.74 -0.86 12.46
N THR A 368 4.75 -0.12 12.04
CA THR A 368 5.96 0.15 12.82
C THR A 368 6.26 1.64 12.78
N LEU A 369 5.96 2.31 13.88
CA LEU A 369 6.15 3.75 14.05
C LEU A 369 7.36 4.02 14.94
N GLN A 370 8.16 5.01 14.55
CA GLN A 370 9.24 5.56 15.37
C GLN A 370 9.20 7.09 15.28
N GLY A 371 9.06 7.79 16.40
CA GLY A 371 9.19 9.25 16.46
C GLY A 371 10.63 9.67 16.15
N GLY A 372 11.42 9.93 17.19
CA GLY A 372 12.87 10.07 17.06
C GLY A 372 13.51 10.89 18.18
N ASP A 373 13.85 12.13 17.86
CA ASP A 373 14.36 13.13 18.80
C ASP A 373 13.40 14.34 18.83
N ASP A 374 13.05 14.77 20.04
CA ASP A 374 12.10 15.86 20.40
C ASP A 374 10.71 15.28 20.76
N LEU A 375 9.60 16.04 20.74
CA LEU A 375 8.32 15.57 21.33
C LEU A 375 7.36 15.10 20.26
N ASP A 376 7.12 13.79 20.25
CA ASP A 376 6.35 13.10 19.21
C ASP A 376 4.98 12.62 19.67
N THR A 377 4.09 12.33 18.72
CA THR A 377 2.77 11.71 18.95
C THR A 377 2.55 10.60 17.93
N LEU A 378 2.41 9.36 18.40
CA LEU A 378 2.28 8.15 17.58
C LEU A 378 0.94 7.48 17.86
N ASN A 379 0.14 7.19 16.83
CA ASN A 379 -1.04 6.32 16.91
C ASN A 379 -0.81 5.09 16.02
N GLY A 380 -1.01 3.88 16.56
CA GLY A 380 -0.96 2.62 15.81
C GLY A 380 -2.15 2.52 14.87
N GLY A 381 -3.32 2.19 15.43
CA GLY A 381 -4.60 2.17 14.72
C GLY A 381 -5.33 0.85 14.92
N ASP A 382 -5.77 0.23 13.82
CA ASP A 382 -6.35 -1.10 13.81
C ASP A 382 -5.28 -2.18 13.51
N HIS A 383 -5.26 -3.26 14.30
CA HIS A 383 -4.36 -4.44 14.33
C HIS A 383 -3.03 -4.21 15.10
N ALA A 384 -2.04 -5.11 14.93
CA ALA A 384 -0.98 -5.30 15.94
C ALA A 384 0.30 -4.54 15.63
N ASP A 385 0.53 -3.43 16.35
CA ASP A 385 1.49 -2.41 15.99
C ASP A 385 2.75 -2.38 16.87
N THR A 386 3.77 -1.66 16.41
CA THR A 386 5.01 -1.43 17.18
C THR A 386 5.39 0.04 17.17
N LEU A 387 5.15 0.72 18.29
CA LEU A 387 5.40 2.14 18.49
C LEU A 387 6.67 2.38 19.33
N LYS A 388 7.45 3.37 18.92
CA LYS A 388 8.62 3.85 19.67
C LYS A 388 8.63 5.37 19.67
N GLY A 389 8.60 5.99 20.85
CA GLY A 389 8.81 7.45 20.98
C GLY A 389 10.26 7.79 20.59
N GLY A 390 11.15 7.85 21.58
CA GLY A 390 12.58 7.93 21.33
C GLY A 390 13.32 8.67 22.42
N ASN A 391 13.69 9.92 22.14
CA ASN A 391 14.29 10.82 23.12
C ASN A 391 13.40 12.05 23.30
N HIS A 392 13.14 12.38 24.57
CA HIS A 392 12.14 13.35 25.06
C HIS A 392 10.75 12.72 25.24
N ALA A 393 9.77 13.55 25.62
CA ALA A 393 8.54 13.13 26.29
C ALA A 393 7.41 12.95 25.27
N ASP A 394 7.14 11.69 24.91
CA ASP A 394 6.32 11.33 23.75
C ASP A 394 4.92 10.81 24.14
N GLU A 395 3.96 10.89 23.22
CA GLU A 395 2.61 10.31 23.38
C GLU A 395 2.43 9.13 22.39
N LEU A 396 2.12 7.93 22.90
CA LEU A 396 1.96 6.69 22.12
C LEU A 396 0.59 6.06 22.42
N ASN A 397 -0.24 5.88 21.40
CA ASN A 397 -1.51 5.16 21.46
C ASN A 397 -1.47 3.92 20.55
N GLY A 398 -1.73 2.72 21.06
CA GLY A 398 -1.89 1.50 20.22
C GLY A 398 -3.22 1.50 19.46
N ASP A 399 -4.28 1.97 20.15
CA ASP A 399 -5.69 1.98 19.73
C ASP A 399 -6.37 0.60 19.76
N GLY A 400 -6.19 -0.27 18.77
CA GLY A 400 -7.01 -1.48 18.60
C GLY A 400 -6.25 -2.69 18.06
N GLY A 401 -5.50 -3.36 18.94
CA GLY A 401 -4.44 -4.26 18.50
C GLY A 401 -4.02 -5.35 19.49
N ASN A 402 -2.71 -5.56 19.52
CA ASN A 402 -1.98 -6.46 20.42
C ASN A 402 -0.53 -5.93 20.43
N ASP A 403 -0.35 -4.77 21.04
CA ASP A 403 0.62 -3.77 20.58
C ASP A 403 1.89 -3.73 21.41
N LEU A 404 2.96 -3.18 20.81
CA LEU A 404 4.26 -3.03 21.46
C LEU A 404 4.65 -1.55 21.53
N LEU A 405 4.40 -0.93 22.69
CA LEU A 405 4.71 0.48 22.94
C LEU A 405 6.01 0.64 23.75
N GLN A 406 6.89 1.54 23.30
CA GLN A 406 8.18 1.84 23.97
C GLN A 406 8.48 3.35 23.97
N GLY A 407 8.30 4.04 25.10
CA GLY A 407 8.62 5.47 25.22
C GLY A 407 10.13 5.75 25.13
N GLN A 408 10.91 4.91 25.82
CA GLN A 408 12.38 4.85 25.92
C GLN A 408 13.07 5.89 26.83
N ALA A 409 12.85 7.19 26.61
CA ALA A 409 13.67 8.23 27.23
C ALA A 409 13.01 9.62 27.30
N GLY A 410 11.85 9.69 27.94
CA GLY A 410 11.20 10.94 28.27
C GLY A 410 10.43 10.86 29.58
N ASN A 411 9.38 11.66 29.65
CA ASN A 411 8.31 11.50 30.63
C ASN A 411 7.08 11.19 29.78
N ASP A 412 6.98 9.93 29.38
CA ASP A 412 6.20 9.49 28.23
C ASP A 412 4.75 9.18 28.63
N ILE A 413 3.81 9.25 27.68
CA ILE A 413 2.41 8.85 27.85
C ILE A 413 2.15 7.69 26.90
N LEU A 414 1.90 6.50 27.45
CA LEU A 414 1.61 5.28 26.71
C LEU A 414 0.18 4.82 27.02
N ASN A 415 -0.56 4.46 25.99
CA ASN A 415 -1.93 3.94 26.07
C ASN A 415 -2.02 2.74 25.11
N GLY A 416 -2.22 1.53 25.63
CA GLY A 416 -2.40 0.32 24.81
C GLY A 416 -3.65 0.43 23.95
N GLY A 417 -4.81 0.15 24.55
CA GLY A 417 -6.11 0.34 23.91
C GLY A 417 -7.02 -0.88 24.10
N ASP A 418 -7.61 -1.38 23.01
CA ASP A 418 -8.33 -2.66 22.98
C ASP A 418 -7.37 -3.77 22.49
N GLY A 419 -6.93 -4.70 23.34
CA GLY A 419 -5.96 -5.73 22.93
C GLY A 419 -5.17 -6.37 24.08
N ASP A 420 -4.44 -7.48 23.88
CA ASP A 420 -3.47 -7.93 24.90
C ASP A 420 -2.09 -7.27 24.61
N ASP A 421 -1.77 -6.19 25.31
CA ASP A 421 -0.69 -5.27 24.93
C ASP A 421 0.61 -5.45 25.73
N THR A 422 1.69 -4.83 25.25
CA THR A 422 3.00 -4.78 25.93
C THR A 422 3.58 -3.36 25.86
N ALA A 423 3.45 -2.61 26.95
CA ALA A 423 3.91 -1.23 27.05
C ALA A 423 5.10 -1.08 28.02
N GLY A 424 6.08 -0.26 27.65
CA GLY A 424 7.18 0.10 28.54
C GLY A 424 7.60 1.56 28.40
N GLY A 425 7.55 2.31 29.51
CA GLY A 425 7.96 3.72 29.59
C GLY A 425 9.46 3.88 29.31
N GLY A 426 10.31 3.82 30.34
CA GLY A 426 11.72 3.50 30.17
C GLY A 426 12.70 4.33 31.00
N LYS A 427 12.66 5.67 30.88
CA LYS A 427 13.58 6.59 31.58
C LYS A 427 13.01 8.01 31.71
N GLY A 428 12.32 8.22 32.82
CA GLY A 428 11.77 9.46 33.34
C GLY A 428 10.41 9.12 33.97
N ASP A 429 9.67 10.11 34.44
CA ASP A 429 8.41 9.84 35.15
C ASP A 429 7.29 9.64 34.11
N ASP A 430 6.96 8.38 33.83
CA ASP A 430 6.10 7.97 32.72
C ASP A 430 4.62 7.74 33.16
N ILE A 431 3.67 7.85 32.24
CA ILE A 431 2.26 7.48 32.41
C ILE A 431 1.96 6.33 31.45
N ILE A 432 1.37 5.24 31.96
CA ILE A 432 1.06 4.05 31.16
C ILE A 432 -0.36 3.58 31.48
N ASP A 433 -1.22 3.45 30.48
CA ASP A 433 -2.55 2.80 30.56
C ASP A 433 -2.54 1.57 29.63
N GLY A 434 -2.97 0.40 30.12
CA GLY A 434 -3.10 -0.81 29.30
C GLY A 434 -4.38 -0.76 28.46
N GLY A 435 -5.50 -0.45 29.10
CA GLY A 435 -6.81 -0.34 28.46
C GLY A 435 -7.68 -1.57 28.71
N ALA A 436 -7.88 -2.41 27.71
CA ALA A 436 -8.83 -3.52 27.73
C ALA A 436 -8.21 -4.81 27.16
N GLY A 437 -7.54 -5.57 28.03
CA GLY A 437 -6.60 -6.60 27.61
C GLY A 437 -6.22 -7.66 28.64
N ASN A 438 -5.00 -8.16 28.53
CA ASN A 438 -4.30 -8.93 29.54
C ASN A 438 -2.84 -8.50 29.47
N ASP A 439 -2.56 -7.33 30.04
CA ASP A 439 -1.48 -6.48 29.54
C ASP A 439 -0.16 -6.67 30.27
N TYR A 440 0.94 -6.39 29.57
CA TYR A 440 2.31 -6.54 30.06
C TYR A 440 2.99 -5.17 30.18
N LEU A 441 2.74 -4.50 31.30
CA LEU A 441 3.15 -3.09 31.52
C LEU A 441 4.44 -2.99 32.36
N THR A 442 5.39 -2.13 31.99
CA THR A 442 6.60 -1.86 32.78
C THR A 442 7.08 -0.40 32.73
N GLY A 443 7.06 0.32 33.86
CA GLY A 443 7.55 1.72 33.94
C GLY A 443 9.08 1.87 33.78
N TRP A 444 9.84 0.94 34.38
CA TRP A 444 11.31 0.87 34.41
C TRP A 444 12.04 1.84 35.33
N LYS A 445 12.03 3.15 35.06
CA LYS A 445 12.88 4.13 35.76
C LYS A 445 12.29 5.54 35.78
N GLY A 446 11.56 5.81 36.84
CA GLY A 446 10.96 7.11 37.11
C GLY A 446 10.01 6.96 38.27
N ASN A 447 9.20 7.97 38.52
CA ASN A 447 8.06 7.85 39.40
C ASN A 447 6.82 7.65 38.52
N ASP A 448 6.57 6.39 38.14
CA ASP A 448 5.70 6.06 37.02
C ASP A 448 4.23 5.91 37.48
N ASP A 449 3.25 6.39 36.71
CA ASP A 449 1.81 6.21 36.98
C ASP A 449 1.20 5.22 35.98
N ILE A 450 1.02 3.97 36.42
CA ILE A 450 0.65 2.82 35.59
C ILE A 450 -0.74 2.32 35.96
N THR A 451 -1.60 2.10 34.97
CA THR A 451 -2.93 1.48 35.11
C THR A 451 -3.05 0.31 34.12
N GLY A 452 -3.55 -0.84 34.58
CA GLY A 452 -3.86 -1.99 33.72
C GLY A 452 -5.13 -1.73 32.91
N GLY A 453 -6.26 -1.67 33.61
CA GLY A 453 -7.55 -1.28 33.02
C GLY A 453 -8.63 -2.34 33.24
N THR A 454 -8.99 -3.10 32.21
CA THR A 454 -9.89 -4.25 32.34
C THR A 454 -9.24 -5.49 31.75
N GLY A 455 -8.99 -6.52 32.56
CA GLY A 455 -8.14 -7.60 32.09
C GLY A 455 -7.65 -8.58 33.14
N ASN A 456 -6.47 -9.14 32.92
CA ASN A 456 -5.71 -9.87 33.95
C ASN A 456 -4.25 -9.48 33.76
N ASP A 457 -3.87 -8.35 34.34
CA ASP A 457 -2.69 -7.61 33.88
C ASP A 457 -1.44 -7.97 34.70
N MET A 458 -0.27 -7.92 34.08
CA MET A 458 1.01 -8.15 34.75
C MET A 458 1.84 -6.87 34.73
N ILE A 459 1.72 -6.10 35.81
CA ILE A 459 2.26 -4.75 35.91
C ILE A 459 3.51 -4.72 36.77
N ARG A 460 4.52 -4.03 36.25
CA ARG A 460 5.76 -3.72 36.95
C ARG A 460 6.00 -2.22 36.97
N GLY A 461 6.30 -1.66 38.14
CA GLY A 461 6.84 -0.30 38.25
C GLY A 461 8.29 -0.28 37.75
N GLY A 462 9.22 -0.02 38.66
CA GLY A 462 10.64 -0.06 38.31
C GLY A 462 11.53 0.35 39.47
N THR A 463 12.29 1.42 39.26
CA THR A 463 13.00 2.15 40.31
C THR A 463 12.46 3.57 40.36
N GLY A 464 11.93 3.97 41.51
CA GLY A 464 11.36 5.27 41.82
C GLY A 464 10.15 5.14 42.73
N ASN A 465 9.24 6.11 42.72
CA ASN A 465 8.05 6.09 43.58
C ASN A 465 6.82 5.89 42.71
N ASP A 466 6.52 4.64 42.38
CA ASP A 466 5.53 4.32 41.35
C ASP A 466 4.11 4.33 41.91
N ILE A 467 3.11 4.62 41.07
CA ILE A 467 1.70 4.38 41.35
C ILE A 467 1.22 3.34 40.34
N ILE A 468 0.74 2.20 40.83
CA ILE A 468 0.33 1.06 40.02
C ILE A 468 -1.12 0.72 40.36
N ARG A 469 -1.97 0.67 39.36
CA ARG A 469 -3.36 0.24 39.46
C ARG A 469 -3.58 -0.96 38.55
N GLY A 470 -4.14 -2.05 39.05
CA GLY A 470 -4.56 -3.19 38.23
C GLY A 470 -5.80 -2.78 37.43
N GLY A 471 -6.97 -2.91 38.05
CA GLY A 471 -8.24 -2.45 37.50
C GLY A 471 -9.36 -3.43 37.79
N ASP A 472 -10.09 -3.85 36.75
CA ASP A 472 -11.08 -4.93 36.83
C ASP A 472 -10.45 -6.24 36.33
N GLY A 473 -10.07 -7.17 37.23
CA GLY A 473 -9.31 -8.33 36.77
C GLY A 473 -8.81 -9.38 37.78
N LEU A 474 -7.65 -9.96 37.46
CA LEU A 474 -6.88 -10.88 38.31
C LEU A 474 -5.40 -10.50 38.20
N ASP A 475 -5.05 -9.35 38.77
CA ASP A 475 -3.86 -8.63 38.34
C ASP A 475 -2.62 -9.02 39.16
N ILE A 476 -1.43 -8.88 38.58
CA ILE A 476 -0.15 -9.17 39.21
C ILE A 476 0.67 -7.89 39.26
N LEU A 477 0.66 -7.23 40.42
CA LEU A 477 1.29 -5.91 40.63
C LEU A 477 2.64 -6.07 41.32
N THR A 478 3.69 -5.49 40.75
CA THR A 478 5.05 -5.58 41.31
C THR A 478 5.88 -4.28 41.20
N GLY A 479 6.09 -3.56 42.31
CA GLY A 479 7.12 -2.51 42.42
C GLY A 479 8.53 -3.11 42.53
N VAL A 480 9.11 -3.59 41.42
CA VAL A 480 10.34 -4.42 41.47
C VAL A 480 11.63 -3.60 41.59
N ASP A 481 12.16 -3.48 42.81
CA ASP A 481 13.61 -3.36 43.00
C ASP A 481 14.27 -4.69 43.40
N THR A 482 14.71 -5.45 42.38
CA THR A 482 15.49 -6.68 42.56
C THR A 482 16.80 -6.68 41.77
N SER A 483 17.36 -5.50 41.46
CA SER A 483 18.52 -5.43 40.55
C SER A 483 19.67 -4.51 40.97
N VAL A 484 19.49 -3.61 41.95
CA VAL A 484 20.59 -2.76 42.45
C VAL A 484 21.15 -3.24 43.79
N ALA A 485 22.48 -3.10 43.95
CA ALA A 485 23.20 -3.40 45.19
C ALA A 485 23.07 -2.30 46.27
N GLN A 486 22.22 -1.30 45.98
CA GLN A 486 21.71 -0.27 46.87
C GLN A 486 20.24 -0.18 46.47
N PRO A 487 19.31 -0.80 47.20
CA PRO A 487 17.90 -0.59 46.95
C PRO A 487 17.57 0.91 46.98
N GLY A 488 16.59 1.31 46.18
CA GLY A 488 16.26 2.69 45.84
C GLY A 488 15.98 3.60 47.04
N ASN A 489 17.02 4.10 47.70
CA ASN A 489 16.99 4.81 48.98
C ASN A 489 15.81 5.80 49.17
N ASN A 490 14.78 5.32 49.90
CA ASN A 490 13.50 5.94 50.21
C ASN A 490 12.48 6.00 49.06
N GLU A 491 12.45 4.98 48.21
CA GLU A 491 11.45 4.75 47.16
C GLU A 491 10.16 4.14 47.75
N ILE A 492 9.01 4.62 47.26
CA ILE A 492 7.69 4.39 47.84
C ILE A 492 6.67 4.13 46.72
N ASP A 493 6.38 2.86 46.48
CA ASP A 493 5.36 2.47 45.51
C ASP A 493 3.96 2.51 46.14
N THR A 494 2.94 2.80 45.34
CA THR A 494 1.52 2.64 45.70
C THR A 494 0.89 1.61 44.77
N LEU A 495 0.38 0.51 45.32
CA LEU A 495 -0.22 -0.59 44.57
C LEU A 495 -1.73 -0.67 44.89
N GLU A 496 -2.57 -0.54 43.88
CA GLU A 496 -4.02 -0.65 43.96
C GLU A 496 -4.48 -1.77 43.01
N GLY A 497 -4.78 -2.97 43.52
CA GLY A 497 -5.22 -4.11 42.70
C GLY A 497 -6.50 -3.76 41.94
N GLY A 498 -7.62 -3.65 42.66
CA GLY A 498 -8.85 -3.08 42.11
C GLY A 498 -10.04 -3.95 42.44
N ALA A 499 -10.77 -4.39 41.42
CA ALA A 499 -11.91 -5.29 41.53
C ALA A 499 -11.52 -6.68 41.00
N GLY A 500 -11.09 -7.57 41.89
CA GLY A 500 -10.48 -8.82 41.44
C GLY A 500 -10.05 -9.78 42.53
N ALA A 501 -9.08 -10.62 42.21
CA ALA A 501 -8.44 -11.53 43.17
C ALA A 501 -6.92 -11.49 42.95
N ASP A 502 -6.37 -10.34 43.30
CA ASP A 502 -5.10 -9.84 42.77
C ASP A 502 -3.89 -10.40 43.52
N LEU A 503 -2.70 -10.24 42.94
CA LEU A 503 -1.44 -10.72 43.48
C LEU A 503 -0.42 -9.58 43.57
N PHE A 504 -0.29 -9.03 44.77
CA PHE A 504 0.73 -8.03 45.09
C PHE A 504 2.06 -8.74 45.39
N ILE A 505 3.07 -8.56 44.54
CA ILE A 505 4.38 -9.16 44.72
C ILE A 505 5.33 -8.11 45.33
N LEU A 506 5.87 -8.42 46.51
CA LEU A 506 6.85 -7.57 47.20
C LEU A 506 8.24 -8.23 47.12
N GLY A 507 9.18 -7.53 46.49
CA GLY A 507 10.41 -8.08 45.89
C GLY A 507 11.44 -8.75 46.82
N ASN A 508 12.51 -9.26 46.19
CA ASN A 508 13.62 -9.95 46.87
C ASN A 508 14.61 -8.95 47.48
N GLY A 509 14.30 -8.44 48.66
CA GLY A 509 15.17 -7.50 49.39
C GLY A 509 14.77 -7.39 50.85
N GLN A 510 15.60 -6.70 51.65
CA GLN A 510 15.21 -6.33 53.02
C GLN A 510 14.18 -5.20 52.96
N VAL A 511 12.93 -5.54 52.69
CA VAL A 511 11.81 -4.62 52.91
C VAL A 511 11.77 -4.37 54.42
N TYR A 512 12.14 -3.16 54.86
CA TYR A 512 12.25 -2.64 56.24
C TYR A 512 13.62 -2.63 56.97
N TYR A 513 14.01 -1.40 57.33
CA TYR A 513 14.83 -0.95 58.48
C TYR A 513 16.19 -1.63 58.81
N ASP A 514 17.27 -0.91 58.46
CA ASP A 514 18.44 -0.75 59.34
C ASP A 514 18.32 0.56 60.15
N ASP A 515 18.97 0.63 61.32
CA ASP A 515 18.97 1.74 62.29
C ASP A 515 19.74 3.00 61.77
N ASN A 516 19.93 3.09 60.46
CA ASN A 516 20.78 4.04 59.73
C ASN A 516 20.02 4.94 58.74
N GLY A 517 18.71 4.75 58.53
CA GLY A 517 17.81 5.79 57.99
C GLY A 517 17.65 5.90 56.48
N THR A 518 17.66 4.78 55.77
CA THR A 518 17.37 4.65 54.31
C THR A 518 16.48 3.42 54.11
N ALA A 519 15.21 3.58 53.73
CA ALA A 519 14.26 2.46 53.69
C ALA A 519 13.08 2.69 52.73
N ASP A 520 12.76 1.63 51.99
CA ASP A 520 11.85 1.63 50.85
C ASP A 520 10.59 0.81 51.22
N TYR A 521 9.40 1.18 50.73
CA TYR A 521 8.15 0.49 51.09
C TYR A 521 7.01 0.63 50.07
N ALA A 522 6.24 -0.43 49.87
CA ALA A 522 4.99 -0.38 49.10
C ALA A 522 3.78 -0.08 49.99
N LEU A 523 2.91 0.83 49.55
CA LEU A 523 1.59 1.13 50.10
C LEU A 523 0.53 0.34 49.31
N LEU A 524 -0.29 -0.47 49.97
CA LEU A 524 -1.40 -1.18 49.33
C LEU A 524 -2.71 -0.41 49.53
N GLY A 525 -3.31 0.10 48.45
CA GLY A 525 -4.48 0.99 48.52
C GLY A 525 -5.84 0.27 48.60
N THR A 526 -6.02 -0.81 47.84
CA THR A 526 -7.34 -1.46 47.62
C THR A 526 -7.46 -2.92 48.05
N PHE A 527 -6.38 -3.54 48.55
CA PHE A 527 -6.31 -4.98 48.87
C PHE A 527 -7.57 -5.53 49.56
N ASN A 528 -8.24 -6.53 48.98
CA ASN A 528 -9.45 -7.13 49.52
C ASN A 528 -9.44 -8.67 49.52
N SER A 529 -9.05 -9.24 50.67
CA SER A 529 -9.08 -10.70 50.92
C SER A 529 -10.46 -11.40 50.77
N ALA A 530 -11.57 -10.65 50.65
CA ALA A 530 -12.89 -11.21 50.40
C ALA A 530 -13.21 -11.40 48.90
N GLU A 531 -12.53 -10.65 48.02
CA GLU A 531 -12.65 -10.77 46.57
C GLU A 531 -11.61 -11.79 46.04
N GLY A 532 -10.41 -11.77 46.62
CA GLY A 532 -9.48 -12.93 46.61
C GLY A 532 -8.01 -12.59 46.76
N ASP A 533 -7.69 -11.35 47.07
CA ASP A 533 -6.34 -10.79 47.00
C ASP A 533 -5.31 -11.47 47.89
N ARG A 534 -4.08 -11.52 47.38
CA ARG A 534 -2.93 -12.21 47.94
C ARG A 534 -1.68 -11.35 47.87
N ILE A 535 -0.81 -11.51 48.85
CA ILE A 535 0.50 -10.88 48.89
C ILE A 535 1.56 -11.98 48.78
N GLN A 536 2.42 -11.91 47.77
CA GLN A 536 3.59 -12.75 47.64
C GLN A 536 4.82 -12.04 48.22
N LEU A 537 5.41 -12.65 49.26
CA LEU A 537 6.65 -12.20 49.87
C LEU A 537 7.81 -13.07 49.38
N SER A 538 8.97 -12.47 49.10
CA SER A 538 10.18 -13.17 48.67
C SER A 538 11.36 -12.92 49.62
N GLY A 539 11.33 -13.63 50.76
CA GLY A 539 12.30 -13.53 51.85
C GLY A 539 11.92 -14.46 53.02
N ASN A 540 12.48 -14.25 54.21
CA ASN A 540 11.90 -14.81 55.42
C ASN A 540 10.76 -13.90 55.90
N ILE A 541 9.72 -14.45 56.51
CA ILE A 541 8.62 -13.64 57.05
C ILE A 541 9.09 -12.66 58.15
N ASP A 542 10.18 -13.00 58.84
CA ASP A 542 10.81 -12.17 59.88
C ASP A 542 11.54 -10.95 59.30
N ASP A 543 11.78 -10.92 57.97
CA ASP A 543 12.41 -9.78 57.30
C ASP A 543 11.40 -8.62 57.07
N TYR A 544 10.09 -8.82 57.26
CA TYR A 544 9.03 -7.83 56.96
C TYR A 544 8.34 -7.24 58.21
N SER A 545 8.12 -5.91 58.23
CA SER A 545 7.58 -5.14 59.37
C SER A 545 6.43 -4.18 59.00
N PHE A 546 5.19 -4.66 59.09
CA PHE A 546 3.98 -3.88 58.80
C PHE A 546 3.64 -2.88 59.94
N GLY A 547 3.47 -1.59 59.62
CA GLY A 547 3.45 -0.47 60.58
C GLY A 547 2.08 -0.05 61.17
N GLU A 548 2.13 0.85 62.16
CA GLU A 548 0.94 1.45 62.82
C GLU A 548 0.58 2.87 62.30
N ASN A 549 -0.65 3.27 62.58
CA ASN A 549 -1.37 4.42 62.03
C ASN A 549 -0.78 5.80 62.38
N VAL A 550 -0.74 6.70 61.39
CA VAL A 550 -0.51 8.15 61.59
C VAL A 550 -1.77 8.79 62.19
N SER A 551 -1.62 9.78 63.08
CA SER A 551 -2.75 10.38 63.80
C SER A 551 -3.68 11.18 62.87
N GLY A 552 -4.87 10.65 62.58
CA GLY A 552 -5.92 11.40 61.87
C GLY A 552 -7.04 10.57 61.23
N LEU A 553 -6.87 9.25 61.09
CA LEU A 553 -7.76 8.41 60.27
C LEU A 553 -8.97 7.80 61.01
N PRO A 554 -10.03 7.38 60.29
CA PRO A 554 -11.25 6.79 60.87
C PRO A 554 -11.00 5.44 61.58
N ALA A 555 -11.95 5.02 62.41
CA ALA A 555 -11.80 3.82 63.24
C ALA A 555 -12.12 2.53 62.47
N GLY A 556 -11.09 1.71 62.16
CA GLY A 556 -11.31 0.38 61.60
C GLY A 556 -10.08 -0.50 61.33
N THR A 557 -8.92 -0.33 62.00
CA THR A 557 -7.62 -0.64 61.34
C THR A 557 -6.76 -1.84 61.89
N ALA A 558 -6.91 -3.12 61.41
CA ALA A 558 -6.08 -4.34 61.67
C ALA A 558 -5.61 -5.58 60.67
N ILE A 559 -4.27 -5.83 60.35
CA ILE A 559 -3.32 -6.98 59.86
C ILE A 559 -1.70 -6.83 60.14
N TYR A 560 -0.90 -7.71 60.85
CA TYR A 560 0.63 -7.66 61.09
C TYR A 560 1.31 -9.00 61.59
N THR A 561 2.62 -9.08 61.95
CA THR A 561 3.31 -10.31 62.49
C THR A 561 4.23 -10.12 63.74
N ASN A 562 5.10 -11.09 64.10
CA ASN A 562 5.32 -11.53 65.50
C ASN A 562 6.71 -11.31 66.14
N SER A 563 6.72 -10.60 67.28
CA SER A 563 7.39 -11.09 68.50
C SER A 563 6.56 -10.96 69.78
N GLY A 564 5.24 -10.79 69.67
CA GLY A 564 4.41 -10.53 70.84
C GLY A 564 2.89 -10.36 70.66
N SER A 565 2.21 -11.22 69.91
CA SER A 565 0.74 -11.45 70.04
C SER A 565 -0.17 -10.21 70.22
N GLU A 566 -0.02 -9.16 69.40
CA GLU A 566 -0.93 -8.01 69.43
C GLU A 566 -1.37 -7.61 68.01
N LEU A 567 -2.37 -6.73 67.94
CA LEU A 567 -3.26 -6.55 66.79
C LEU A 567 -2.61 -5.74 65.66
N ILE A 568 -1.87 -6.41 64.80
CA ILE A 568 -2.23 -6.59 63.40
C ILE A 568 -2.86 -5.29 62.77
N ALA A 569 -2.31 -4.49 61.78
CA ALA A 569 -2.81 -3.23 61.02
C ALA A 569 -3.28 -3.30 59.48
N VAL A 570 -4.22 -2.46 58.94
CA VAL A 570 -5.41 -2.93 58.09
C VAL A 570 -5.55 -2.85 56.54
N VAL A 571 -6.69 -3.46 56.15
CA VAL A 571 -7.64 -3.32 55.02
C VAL A 571 -9.03 -2.67 55.35
N ASP A 572 -9.46 -1.57 54.71
CA ASP A 572 -10.83 -1.01 54.91
C ASP A 572 -11.93 -1.97 54.36
N GLY A 573 -13.16 -1.88 54.87
CA GLY A 573 -14.34 -2.56 54.30
C GLY A 573 -14.62 -4.02 54.70
N VAL A 574 -13.72 -4.74 55.38
CA VAL A 574 -13.89 -6.20 55.63
C VAL A 574 -15.10 -6.54 56.51
N THR A 575 -16.06 -7.29 55.95
CA THR A 575 -17.10 -8.00 56.74
C THR A 575 -17.14 -9.49 56.43
N GLY A 576 -16.95 -10.36 57.44
CA GLY A 576 -17.42 -11.75 57.39
C GLY A 576 -16.40 -12.90 57.59
N MET A 577 -15.09 -12.66 57.71
CA MET A 577 -14.13 -13.76 57.91
C MET A 577 -14.04 -14.28 59.36
N ASN A 578 -13.91 -15.61 59.49
CA ASN A 578 -13.92 -16.34 60.76
C ASN A 578 -12.70 -17.28 60.82
N TRP A 579 -11.71 -16.96 61.66
CA TRP A 579 -10.38 -17.58 61.60
C TRP A 579 -10.19 -18.75 62.59
N GLY A 580 -9.89 -19.93 62.05
CA GLY A 580 -9.51 -21.13 62.80
C GLY A 580 -7.99 -21.34 62.85
N ASN A 581 -7.42 -21.24 64.04
CA ASN A 581 -5.97 -21.30 64.31
C ASN A 581 -5.34 -22.69 64.11
N THR A 582 -4.28 -22.82 63.30
CA THR A 582 -3.18 -23.79 63.52
C THR A 582 -1.86 -23.39 62.86
N ASN A 583 -0.75 -23.53 63.61
CA ASN A 583 0.63 -23.53 63.11
C ASN A 583 0.88 -24.68 62.12
N THR A 584 1.36 -24.40 60.90
CA THR A 584 2.17 -25.33 60.10
C THR A 584 3.20 -24.58 59.25
N THR A 585 4.47 -24.96 59.40
CA THR A 585 5.54 -24.62 58.44
C THR A 585 5.20 -25.20 57.06
N GLY A 586 5.21 -24.36 56.02
CA GLY A 586 4.78 -24.75 54.67
C GLY A 586 3.28 -24.54 54.48
N LEU A 587 2.85 -23.28 54.48
CA LEU A 587 1.57 -22.86 53.94
C LEU A 587 1.85 -22.01 52.71
N SER A 588 1.61 -22.59 51.53
CA SER A 588 1.32 -21.80 50.34
C SER A 588 0.00 -21.11 50.61
N PHE A 589 0.01 -19.78 50.68
CA PHE A 589 -1.19 -19.02 50.34
C PHE A 589 -1.33 -19.21 48.83
N VAL A 590 -2.35 -19.97 48.42
CA VAL A 590 -2.62 -20.31 47.02
C VAL A 590 -3.21 -19.09 46.36
#